data_AF-A0A950K9J6-F1
#
_entry.id   AF-A0A950K9J6-F1
#
_cell.length_a   1.000
_cell.length_b   1.000
_cell.length_c   1.000
_cell.angle_alpha   90.00
_cell.angle_beta   90.00
_cell.angle_gamma   90.00
#
_symmetry.space_group_name_H-M   'P 1'
#
loop_
_entity.id
_entity.type
_entity.pdbx_description
1 polymer ?
#
loop_
_entity_poly.entity_id
_entity_poly.type
_entity_poly.pdbx_seq_one_letter_code
_entity_poly.pdbx_strand_id
1 'polypeptide(L)'
;MKAKLVAAIAMFWLAATAGAARAEDLYYDSSFGPMEIHFYDGGSLHGRYQRTGGGQRPGRLVGGVSAGGIVGGYWLQADSDHPCSHPRQGTKAWGHFTILNAWGTNPNAAPAPLGVWGYCDEIPNRSWDLQQRKPPNSR
;
A
#
# COMPACT_ATOMS: atom_id res chain seq x y z
N MET A 1 -20.19 62.02 -23.79
CA MET A 1 -19.71 60.99 -22.84
C MET A 1 -20.76 59.90 -22.75
N LYS A 2 -20.43 58.64 -23.05
CA LYS A 2 -21.10 57.41 -22.57
C LYS A 2 -20.20 56.23 -22.95
N ALA A 3 -19.58 55.65 -21.92
CA ALA A 3 -18.54 54.65 -22.02
C ALA A 3 -19.08 53.30 -22.54
N LYS A 4 -18.32 52.66 -23.42
CA LYS A 4 -18.51 51.28 -23.86
C LYS A 4 -18.02 50.36 -22.74
N LEU A 5 -18.89 49.56 -22.15
CA LEU A 5 -18.49 48.50 -21.22
C LEU A 5 -18.18 47.24 -22.02
N VAL A 6 -16.89 46.90 -22.15
CA VAL A 6 -16.44 45.60 -22.64
C VAL A 6 -16.33 44.70 -21.41
N ALA A 7 -17.23 43.73 -21.28
CA ALA A 7 -17.13 42.71 -20.23
C ALA A 7 -16.07 41.68 -20.64
N ALA A 8 -14.90 41.75 -19.99
CA ALA A 8 -13.83 40.78 -20.19
C ALA A 8 -14.17 39.45 -19.49
N ILE A 9 -13.99 38.37 -20.23
CA ILE A 9 -14.18 36.98 -19.85
C ILE A 9 -13.14 36.60 -18.80
N ALA A 10 -13.59 36.20 -17.61
CA ALA A 10 -12.74 35.49 -16.65
C ALA A 10 -13.10 33.99 -16.69
N MET A 11 -12.42 33.25 -17.58
CA MET A 11 -12.40 31.78 -17.49
C MET A 11 -11.59 31.41 -16.25
N PHE A 12 -12.30 31.12 -15.16
CA PHE A 12 -11.73 30.43 -14.00
C PHE A 12 -11.39 29.00 -14.44
N TRP A 13 -10.12 28.77 -14.78
CA TRP A 13 -9.57 27.43 -14.84
C TRP A 13 -9.57 26.89 -13.41
N LEU A 14 -10.55 26.03 -13.08
CA LEU A 14 -10.40 25.12 -11.95
C LEU A 14 -9.24 24.19 -12.30
N ALA A 15 -8.04 24.52 -11.84
CA ALA A 15 -7.00 23.54 -11.69
C ALA A 15 -7.53 22.48 -10.72
N ALA A 16 -7.95 21.33 -11.25
CA ALA A 16 -8.14 20.14 -10.45
C ALA A 16 -6.78 19.85 -9.79
N THR A 17 -6.63 20.22 -8.52
CA THR A 17 -5.55 19.72 -7.70
C THR A 17 -5.83 18.23 -7.53
N ALA A 18 -5.36 17.42 -8.48
CA ALA A 18 -5.13 16.02 -8.23
C ALA A 18 -4.21 15.98 -7.01
N GLY A 19 -4.79 15.74 -5.84
CA GLY A 19 -4.03 15.57 -4.63
C GLY A 19 -3.09 14.42 -4.89
N ALA A 20 -1.82 14.73 -5.16
CA ALA A 20 -0.77 13.76 -5.03
C ALA A 20 -0.77 13.39 -3.55
N ALA A 21 -1.54 12.36 -3.21
CA ALA A 21 -1.48 11.75 -1.90
C ALA A 21 0.00 11.39 -1.72
N ARG A 22 0.68 12.16 -0.88
CA ARG A 22 1.97 11.75 -0.37
C ARG A 22 1.64 10.54 0.45
N ALA A 23 1.79 9.36 -0.15
CA ALA A 23 1.55 8.12 0.54
C ALA A 23 2.64 8.06 1.62
N GLU A 24 2.25 8.37 2.84
CA GLU A 24 3.15 8.32 3.99
C GLU A 24 3.55 6.86 4.21
N ASP A 25 4.80 6.65 4.65
CA ASP A 25 5.29 5.33 5.01
C ASP A 25 4.36 4.69 6.05
N LEU A 26 4.04 3.41 5.86
CA LEU A 26 3.17 2.65 6.73
C LEU A 26 3.98 1.65 7.53
N TYR A 27 3.63 1.55 8.82
CA TYR A 27 4.24 0.63 9.75
C TYR A 27 3.12 -0.17 10.42
N TYR A 28 3.25 -1.50 10.39
CA TYR A 28 2.32 -2.39 11.07
C TYR A 28 3.06 -3.43 11.92
N ASP A 29 2.42 -3.85 12.99
CA ASP A 29 2.62 -5.19 13.53
C ASP A 29 1.71 -6.16 12.79
N SER A 30 2.18 -7.37 12.54
CA SER A 30 1.44 -8.42 11.80
C SER A 30 1.72 -9.78 12.39
N SER A 31 0.93 -10.78 12.01
CA SER A 31 1.18 -12.18 12.34
C SER A 31 2.54 -12.72 11.82
N PHE A 32 3.22 -11.96 10.95
CA PHE A 32 4.53 -12.26 10.37
C PHE A 32 5.63 -11.28 10.80
N GLY A 33 5.40 -10.61 11.93
CA GLY A 33 6.29 -9.63 12.53
C GLY A 33 6.10 -8.22 11.95
N PRO A 34 6.99 -7.29 12.30
CA PRO A 34 6.88 -5.91 11.86
C PRO A 34 6.92 -5.80 10.34
N MET A 35 5.97 -5.06 9.79
CA MET A 35 5.85 -4.72 8.38
C MET A 35 6.10 -3.23 8.19
N GLU A 36 6.89 -2.90 7.18
CA GLU A 36 7.23 -1.53 6.80
C GLU A 36 7.00 -1.38 5.31
N ILE A 37 6.26 -0.35 4.92
CA ILE A 37 5.92 -0.05 3.53
C ILE A 37 6.33 1.38 3.24
N HIS A 38 7.23 1.53 2.28
CA HIS A 38 7.69 2.81 1.76
C HIS A 38 7.01 3.10 0.43
N PHE A 39 6.54 4.33 0.26
CA PHE A 39 5.96 4.77 -1.00
C PHE A 39 6.88 5.74 -1.71
N TYR A 40 6.88 5.65 -3.04
CA TYR A 40 7.58 6.56 -3.92
C TYR A 40 6.59 7.50 -4.61
N ASP A 41 7.13 8.58 -5.17
CA ASP A 41 6.35 9.48 -6.01
C ASP A 41 5.69 8.70 -7.17
N GLY A 42 4.39 8.92 -7.36
CA GLY A 42 3.57 8.15 -8.31
C GLY A 42 2.88 6.93 -7.72
N GLY A 43 3.00 6.68 -6.41
CA GLY A 43 2.19 5.70 -5.68
C GLY A 43 2.66 4.26 -5.80
N SER A 44 3.87 4.03 -6.34
CA SER A 44 4.52 2.72 -6.23
C SER A 44 5.03 2.52 -4.80
N LEU A 45 5.14 1.26 -4.37
CA LEU A 45 5.63 0.92 -3.04
C LEU A 45 6.67 -0.20 -3.07
N HIS A 46 7.57 -0.14 -2.09
CA HIS A 46 8.36 -1.27 -1.64
C HIS A 46 8.17 -1.47 -0.14
N GLY A 47 8.10 -2.72 0.31
CA GLY A 47 8.00 -3.01 1.73
C GLY A 47 8.80 -4.24 2.13
N ARG A 48 8.89 -4.44 3.45
CA ARG A 48 9.55 -5.58 4.07
C ARG A 48 8.76 -6.05 5.27
N TYR A 49 8.84 -7.34 5.55
CA TYR A 49 8.35 -7.92 6.80
C TYR A 49 9.34 -8.97 7.31
N GLN A 50 9.47 -9.07 8.64
CA GLN A 50 10.60 -9.77 9.23
C GLN A 50 10.61 -11.29 9.01
N ARG A 51 9.46 -12.01 9.10
CA ARG A 51 9.52 -13.48 9.17
C ARG A 51 8.21 -14.21 8.84
N THR A 52 8.25 -15.29 8.06
CA THR A 52 7.10 -16.21 7.90
C THR A 52 7.50 -17.68 8.04
N GLY A 53 6.53 -18.52 8.45
CA GLY A 53 6.26 -19.84 7.87
C GLY A 53 7.43 -20.76 7.51
N GLY A 54 8.47 -20.84 8.34
CA GLY A 54 9.64 -21.70 8.11
C GLY A 54 10.73 -21.12 7.18
N GLY A 55 10.49 -19.97 6.55
CA GLY A 55 11.49 -19.27 5.73
C GLY A 55 12.51 -18.53 6.59
N GLN A 56 13.79 -18.63 6.23
CA GLN A 56 14.87 -18.00 7.02
C GLN A 56 15.12 -16.52 6.69
N ARG A 57 14.43 -15.97 5.69
CA ARG A 57 14.68 -14.63 5.16
C ARG A 57 13.46 -13.71 5.22
N PRO A 58 13.67 -12.39 5.40
CA PRO A 58 12.60 -11.40 5.32
C PRO A 58 11.87 -11.47 3.98
N GLY A 59 10.57 -11.23 4.00
CA GLY A 59 9.81 -11.03 2.79
C GLY A 59 9.86 -9.59 2.31
N ARG A 60 9.52 -9.41 1.03
CA ARG A 60 9.44 -8.12 0.36
C ARG A 60 8.03 -7.90 -0.16
N LEU A 61 7.62 -6.65 -0.19
CA LEU A 61 6.37 -6.20 -0.81
C LEU A 61 6.72 -5.30 -1.98
N VAL A 62 6.01 -5.46 -3.09
CA VAL A 62 6.09 -4.56 -4.25
C VAL A 62 4.69 -4.32 -4.77
N GLY A 63 4.39 -3.10 -5.20
CA GLY A 63 3.03 -2.79 -5.67
C GLY A 63 2.78 -1.31 -5.78
N GLY A 64 1.55 -0.91 -5.43
CA GLY A 64 1.19 0.50 -5.37
C GLY A 64 -0.14 0.77 -4.70
N VAL A 65 -0.56 2.03 -4.78
CA VAL A 65 -1.81 2.56 -4.24
C VAL A 65 -2.78 2.85 -5.36
N SER A 66 -3.98 2.30 -5.27
CA SER A 66 -5.07 2.65 -6.18
C SER A 66 -5.66 4.04 -5.87
N ALA A 67 -6.43 4.60 -6.80
CA ALA A 67 -7.12 5.89 -6.59
C ALA A 67 -8.08 5.88 -5.37
N GLY A 68 -8.55 4.71 -4.95
CA GLY A 68 -9.41 4.54 -3.76
C GLY A 68 -8.64 4.36 -2.45
N GLY A 69 -7.32 4.52 -2.44
CA GLY A 69 -6.49 4.33 -1.24
C GLY A 69 -6.29 2.85 -0.85
N ILE A 70 -6.61 1.91 -1.74
CA ILE A 70 -6.29 0.50 -1.53
C ILE A 70 -4.83 0.28 -1.90
N VAL A 71 -4.05 -0.25 -0.97
CA VAL A 71 -2.65 -0.63 -1.18
C VAL A 71 -2.62 -2.09 -1.62
N GLY A 72 -1.91 -2.44 -2.68
CA GLY A 72 -1.87 -3.82 -3.14
C GLY A 72 -0.71 -4.12 -4.06
N GLY A 73 -0.49 -5.42 -4.30
CA GLY A 73 0.60 -5.90 -5.15
C GLY A 73 0.98 -7.33 -4.85
N TYR A 74 2.29 -7.58 -4.77
CA TYR A 74 2.86 -8.89 -4.52
C TYR A 74 3.72 -8.92 -3.25
N TRP A 75 3.53 -9.96 -2.45
CA TRP A 75 4.54 -10.37 -1.47
C TRP A 75 5.49 -11.37 -2.14
N LEU A 76 6.77 -11.27 -1.82
CA LEU A 76 7.83 -12.12 -2.36
C LEU A 76 8.73 -12.58 -1.23
N GLN A 77 9.06 -13.87 -1.25
CA GLN A 77 10.07 -14.46 -0.38
C GLN A 77 11.02 -15.29 -1.22
N ALA A 78 12.16 -15.64 -0.66
CA ALA A 78 13.12 -16.43 -1.41
C ALA A 78 12.89 -17.94 -1.27
N ASP A 79 12.14 -18.35 -0.25
CA ASP A 79 11.76 -19.70 0.09
C ASP A 79 10.33 -19.71 0.68
N SER A 80 9.55 -20.73 0.33
CA SER A 80 8.24 -21.05 0.89
C SER A 80 7.97 -22.54 0.67
N ASP A 81 7.20 -23.12 1.59
CA ASP A 81 6.61 -24.46 1.46
C ASP A 81 5.56 -24.56 0.32
N HIS A 82 5.11 -23.43 -0.23
CA HIS A 82 4.15 -23.33 -1.31
C HIS A 82 4.74 -22.60 -2.54
N PRO A 83 5.61 -23.25 -3.32
CA PRO A 83 6.17 -22.66 -4.52
C PRO A 83 5.13 -22.56 -5.65
N CYS A 84 5.10 -21.41 -6.32
CA CYS A 84 4.32 -21.17 -7.52
C CYS A 84 4.88 -21.88 -8.75
N SER A 85 4.01 -22.14 -9.72
CA SER A 85 4.37 -22.78 -11.00
C SER A 85 5.32 -21.91 -11.83
N HIS A 86 5.16 -20.59 -11.77
CA HIS A 86 5.99 -19.61 -12.47
C HIS A 86 6.71 -18.65 -11.52
N PRO A 87 7.94 -18.23 -11.85
CA PRO A 87 8.69 -17.30 -11.02
C PRO A 87 8.22 -15.85 -11.23
N ARG A 88 8.29 -15.06 -10.17
CA ARG A 88 8.10 -13.60 -10.19
C ARG A 88 9.29 -12.93 -9.53
N GLN A 89 9.90 -11.97 -10.23
CA GLN A 89 11.09 -11.24 -9.78
C GLN A 89 12.18 -12.14 -9.15
N GLY A 90 12.47 -13.27 -9.81
CA GLY A 90 13.53 -14.19 -9.42
C GLY A 90 13.19 -15.20 -8.31
N THR A 91 11.93 -15.29 -7.87
CA THR A 91 11.50 -16.30 -6.88
C THR A 91 10.22 -17.03 -7.31
N LYS A 92 10.05 -18.28 -6.85
CA LYS A 92 8.78 -19.02 -6.94
C LYS A 92 7.92 -18.87 -5.69
N ALA A 93 8.41 -18.25 -4.62
CA ALA A 93 7.64 -18.00 -3.40
C ALA A 93 7.09 -16.58 -3.44
N TRP A 94 5.87 -16.43 -3.95
CA TRP A 94 5.20 -15.13 -4.07
C TRP A 94 3.68 -15.29 -4.04
N GLY A 95 2.98 -14.19 -3.89
CA GLY A 95 1.52 -14.15 -4.02
C GLY A 95 0.96 -12.74 -3.95
N HIS A 96 -0.36 -12.62 -4.07
CA HIS A 96 -1.04 -11.33 -4.04
C HIS A 96 -1.28 -10.84 -2.63
N PHE A 97 -1.32 -9.51 -2.46
CA PHE A 97 -1.82 -8.89 -1.25
C PHE A 97 -2.66 -7.65 -1.49
N THR A 98 -3.45 -7.29 -0.50
CA THR A 98 -4.25 -6.07 -0.45
C THR A 98 -4.35 -5.58 0.99
N ILE A 99 -4.22 -4.27 1.21
CA ILE A 99 -4.48 -3.60 2.47
C ILE A 99 -5.59 -2.57 2.24
N LEU A 100 -6.72 -2.79 2.89
CA LEU A 100 -7.84 -1.86 2.94
C LEU A 100 -7.66 -0.94 4.15
N ASN A 101 -8.13 0.31 4.03
CA ASN A 101 -8.02 1.32 5.10
C ASN A 101 -6.58 1.47 5.62
N ALA A 102 -5.61 1.51 4.70
CA ALA A 102 -4.19 1.47 5.06
C ALA A 102 -3.77 2.62 5.99
N TRP A 103 -4.38 3.80 5.85
CA TRP A 103 -4.18 4.97 6.71
C TRP A 103 -5.26 5.13 7.80
N GLY A 104 -6.07 4.10 8.06
CA GLY A 104 -7.12 4.09 9.07
C GLY A 104 -6.53 4.21 10.48
N THR A 105 -6.25 5.45 10.91
CA THR A 105 -5.60 5.78 12.18
C THR A 105 -6.58 6.06 13.32
N ASN A 106 -7.87 6.28 13.00
CA ASN A 106 -8.85 6.70 13.99
C ASN A 106 -9.68 5.50 14.48
N PRO A 107 -9.45 4.99 15.72
CA PRO A 107 -10.26 3.90 16.29
C PRO A 107 -11.75 4.25 16.44
N ASN A 108 -12.11 5.54 16.33
CA ASN A 108 -13.47 6.05 16.46
C ASN A 108 -14.12 6.49 15.14
N ALA A 109 -13.43 6.40 13.99
CA ALA A 109 -13.99 6.88 12.71
C ALA A 109 -13.55 6.11 11.46
N ALA A 110 -12.40 5.43 11.47
CA ALA A 110 -11.93 4.62 10.35
C ALA A 110 -11.83 3.15 10.78
N PRO A 111 -12.21 2.19 9.93
CA PRO A 111 -11.97 0.78 10.25
C PRO A 111 -10.46 0.53 10.39
N ALA A 112 -10.09 -0.38 11.28
CA ALA A 112 -8.71 -0.85 11.39
C ALA A 112 -8.16 -1.32 10.01
N PRO A 113 -6.85 -1.19 9.76
CA PRO A 113 -6.25 -1.67 8.52
C PRO A 113 -6.50 -3.16 8.36
N LEU A 114 -7.02 -3.56 7.20
CA LEU A 114 -7.30 -4.96 6.88
C LEU A 114 -6.35 -5.43 5.79
N GLY A 115 -5.33 -6.19 6.20
CA GLY A 115 -4.37 -6.81 5.29
C GLY A 115 -4.75 -8.25 4.96
N VAL A 116 -4.97 -8.54 3.67
CA VAL A 116 -5.23 -9.88 3.15
C VAL A 116 -4.20 -10.29 2.11
N TRP A 117 -3.90 -11.59 2.05
CA TRP A 117 -2.94 -12.17 1.11
C TRP A 117 -3.37 -13.56 0.62
N GLY A 118 -2.76 -14.04 -0.46
CA GLY A 118 -2.94 -15.38 -1.04
C GLY A 118 -1.66 -15.85 -1.72
N TYR A 119 -1.56 -17.15 -2.04
CA TYR A 119 -0.40 -17.69 -2.77
C TYR A 119 -0.57 -17.53 -4.27
N CYS A 120 0.52 -17.25 -4.98
CA CYS A 120 0.55 -17.22 -6.44
C CYS A 120 -0.59 -16.34 -7.00
N ASP A 121 -1.41 -16.90 -7.89
CA ASP A 121 -2.56 -16.25 -8.52
C ASP A 121 -3.87 -16.45 -7.73
N GLU A 122 -3.83 -16.98 -6.50
CA GLU A 122 -5.01 -17.10 -5.64
C GLU A 122 -5.59 -15.73 -5.28
N ILE A 123 -6.91 -15.66 -5.17
CA ILE A 123 -7.60 -14.50 -4.61
C ILE A 123 -7.20 -14.40 -3.12
N PRO A 124 -6.68 -13.25 -2.66
CA PRO A 124 -6.33 -13.05 -1.26
C PRO A 124 -7.48 -13.36 -0.30
N ASN A 125 -7.26 -14.30 0.62
CA ASN A 125 -8.25 -14.72 1.62
C ASN A 125 -7.64 -15.04 3.01
N ARG A 126 -6.33 -14.86 3.17
CA ARG A 126 -5.60 -15.06 4.43
C ARG A 126 -5.30 -13.72 5.06
N SER A 127 -5.36 -13.62 6.38
CA SER A 127 -5.11 -12.36 7.10
C SER A 127 -3.63 -12.19 7.45
N TRP A 128 -3.18 -10.93 7.52
CA TRP A 128 -1.93 -10.52 8.19
C TRP A 128 -2.14 -10.00 9.61
N ASP A 129 -3.39 -9.88 10.06
CA ASP A 129 -3.76 -9.38 11.40
C ASP A 129 -3.07 -8.05 11.72
N LEU A 130 -3.16 -7.09 10.79
CA LEU A 130 -2.43 -5.83 10.85
C LEU A 130 -2.90 -4.97 12.02
N GLN A 131 -1.93 -4.43 12.75
CA GLN A 131 -2.12 -3.38 13.74
C GLN A 131 -1.19 -2.23 13.40
N GLN A 132 -1.73 -1.02 13.26
CA GLN A 132 -0.89 0.13 12.95
C GLN A 132 0.05 0.44 14.10
N ARG A 133 1.33 0.64 13.79
CA ARG A 133 2.36 1.00 14.75
C ARG A 133 3.00 2.33 14.39
N LYS A 134 3.59 2.97 15.38
CA LYS A 134 4.39 4.18 15.18
C LYS A 134 5.69 3.86 14.41
N PRO A 135 6.24 4.82 13.63
CA PRO A 135 7.57 4.67 13.06
C PRO A 135 8.60 4.38 14.15
N PRO A 136 9.63 3.56 13.88
CA PRO A 136 10.60 3.13 14.91
C PRO A 136 11.37 4.28 15.60
N ASN A 137 11.32 5.51 15.08
CA ASN A 137 12.00 6.70 15.63
C ASN A 137 11.07 7.87 16.03
N SER A 138 9.75 7.70 16.05
CA SER A 138 8.86 8.78 16.52
C SER A 138 8.87 8.83 18.05
N ARG A 139 9.40 9.91 18.63
CA ARG A 139 9.20 10.25 20.06
C ARG A 139 7.81 10.81 20.27
#